data_AF-A0AAJ1ERN0-F1
#
_entry.id   AF-A0AAJ1ERN0-F1
#
_cell.length_a   1.000
_cell.length_b   1.000
_cell.length_c   1.000
_cell.angle_alpha   90.00
_cell.angle_beta   90.00
_cell.angle_gamma   90.00
#
_symmetry.space_group_name_H-M   'P 1'
#
loop_
_entity.id
_entity.type
_entity.pdbx_description
1 polymer ?
#
loop_
_entity_poly.entity_id
_entity_poly.type
_entity_poly.pdbx_seq_one_letter_code
_entity_poly.pdbx_strand_id
1 'polypeptide(L)'
;MASNKMRCNIEPHQKGTWHIHVLVKNDSVRRLKLSKNEVEKIWGNGYIRISDFRNHNDIGLYFCNLLGEDISKDKKKKSSRLEYYPLHAKIYTSSKGLAKPTLLHIDDEELKEIVGNRKPCFEQGYSIRMCDTDHEVNRIGRITYNDKINPYNE
;
A
#
# COMPACT_ATOMS: atom_id res chain seq x y z
N MET A 1 -14.37 6.79 22.74
CA MET A 1 -13.21 7.67 22.47
C MET A 1 -12.84 7.57 21.01
N ALA A 2 -12.76 8.69 20.30
CA ALA A 2 -12.26 8.76 18.94
C ALA A 2 -10.77 8.37 18.92
N SER A 3 -10.41 7.20 18.37
CA SER A 3 -9.00 6.83 18.23
C SER A 3 -8.52 7.20 16.82
N ASN A 4 -7.54 8.10 16.73
CA ASN A 4 -6.74 8.21 15.51
C ASN A 4 -6.01 6.89 15.29
N LYS A 5 -6.13 6.34 14.10
CA LYS A 5 -5.44 5.13 13.66
C LYS A 5 -4.39 5.48 12.61
N MET A 6 -3.25 4.83 12.69
CA MET A 6 -2.09 5.16 11.87
C MET A 6 -1.36 3.92 11.35
N ARG A 7 -0.88 3.98 10.12
CA ARG A 7 0.14 3.08 9.57
C ARG A 7 1.32 3.91 9.09
N CYS A 8 2.54 3.46 9.38
CA CYS A 8 3.76 4.20 9.07
C CYS A 8 4.83 3.24 8.53
N ASN A 9 5.54 3.67 7.49
CA ASN A 9 6.82 3.10 7.06
C ASN A 9 7.89 4.18 7.03
N ILE A 10 9.08 3.78 7.46
CA ILE A 10 10.30 4.58 7.41
C ILE A 10 11.19 4.05 6.31
N GLU A 11 11.75 4.94 5.50
CA GLU A 11 12.64 4.60 4.38
C GLU A 11 13.89 5.49 4.43
N PRO A 12 15.08 4.93 4.72
CA PRO A 12 16.33 5.65 4.64
C PRO A 12 16.68 5.94 3.17
N HIS A 13 17.20 7.13 2.91
CA HIS A 13 17.68 7.55 1.61
C HIS A 13 19.21 7.47 1.56
N GLN A 14 19.77 7.21 0.38
CA GLN A 14 21.22 7.09 0.15
C GLN A 14 22.03 8.34 0.61
N LYS A 15 21.38 9.50 0.72
CA LYS A 15 21.99 10.76 1.19
C LYS A 15 21.96 10.92 2.72
N GLY A 16 21.55 9.90 3.46
CA GLY A 16 21.38 9.94 4.92
C GLY A 16 20.09 10.62 5.40
N THR A 17 19.20 11.03 4.48
CA THR A 17 17.89 11.60 4.84
C THR A 17 16.85 10.51 5.06
N TRP A 18 15.87 10.78 5.91
CA TRP A 18 14.75 9.87 6.16
C TRP A 18 13.52 10.28 5.35
N HIS A 19 12.87 9.30 4.73
CA HIS A 19 11.58 9.46 4.08
C HIS A 19 10.54 8.65 4.85
N ILE A 20 9.47 9.29 5.30
CA ILE A 20 8.46 8.65 6.13
C ILE A 20 7.10 8.80 5.46
N HIS A 21 6.44 7.68 5.25
CA HIS A 21 5.10 7.60 4.72
C HIS A 21 4.15 7.26 5.87
N VAL A 22 3.13 8.09 6.08
CA VAL A 22 2.16 7.96 7.18
C VAL A 22 0.75 8.06 6.64
N LEU A 23 -0.06 7.03 6.89
CA LEU A 23 -1.51 7.09 6.69
C LEU A 23 -2.18 7.32 8.04
N VAL A 24 -3.02 8.34 8.11
CA VAL A 24 -3.79 8.69 9.31
C VAL A 24 -5.28 8.65 8.99
N LYS A 25 -6.04 7.94 9.82
CA LYS A 25 -7.50 7.88 9.78
C LYS A 25 -8.06 8.21 11.15
N ASN A 26 -9.13 8.98 11.19
CA ASN A 26 -9.92 9.17 12.40
C ASN A 26 -11.29 8.54 12.17
N ASP A 27 -11.67 7.61 13.04
CA ASP A 27 -12.92 6.85 12.90
C ASP A 27 -14.16 7.65 13.29
N SER A 28 -14.00 8.76 14.02
CA SER A 28 -15.10 9.60 14.50
C SER A 28 -15.42 10.77 13.59
N VAL A 29 -14.62 11.02 12.55
CA VAL A 29 -14.87 12.09 11.58
C VAL A 29 -14.90 11.54 10.17
N ARG A 30 -15.82 12.06 9.36
CA ARG A 30 -15.93 11.68 7.94
C ARG A 30 -14.72 12.13 7.12
N ARG A 31 -14.14 13.28 7.46
CA ARG A 31 -12.99 13.88 6.77
C ARG A 31 -12.02 14.45 7.79
N LEU A 32 -10.85 13.82 7.90
CA LEU A 32 -9.74 14.35 8.67
C LEU A 32 -9.03 15.42 7.84
N LYS A 33 -8.99 16.65 8.35
CA LYS A 33 -8.15 17.72 7.78
C LYS A 33 -7.02 17.99 8.76
N LEU A 34 -5.79 17.98 8.25
CA LEU A 34 -4.60 18.32 9.02
C LEU A 34 -4.07 19.66 8.53
N SER A 35 -3.80 20.58 9.46
CA SER A 35 -3.14 21.84 9.13
C SER A 35 -1.67 21.57 8.81
N LYS A 36 -1.23 21.96 7.61
CA LYS A 36 0.17 21.80 7.21
C LYS A 36 1.11 22.50 8.19
N ASN A 37 0.78 23.73 8.61
CA ASN A 37 1.60 24.51 9.53
C ASN A 37 1.75 23.83 10.90
N GLU A 38 0.70 23.17 11.41
CA GLU A 38 0.77 22.46 12.69
C GLU A 38 1.64 21.22 12.56
N VAL A 39 1.46 20.44 11.49
CA VAL A 39 2.25 19.23 11.25
C VAL A 39 3.72 19.56 10.97
N GLU A 40 4.01 20.67 10.26
CA GLU A 40 5.38 21.17 10.04
C GLU A 40 6.07 21.57 11.34
N LYS A 41 5.36 22.22 12.26
CA LYS A 41 5.89 22.54 13.59
C LYS A 41 6.22 21.28 14.40
N ILE A 42 5.38 20.25 14.33
CA ILE A 42 5.60 18.98 15.05
C ILE A 42 6.79 18.22 14.47
N TRP A 43 6.90 18.15 13.15
CA TRP A 43 7.96 17.43 12.47
C TRP A 43 9.32 18.11 12.60
N GLY A 44 9.35 19.44 12.54
CA GLY A 44 10.51 20.26 12.87
C GLY A 44 11.71 20.18 11.92
N ASN A 45 11.70 19.34 10.88
CA ASN A 45 12.87 19.18 9.99
C ASN A 45 12.52 18.90 8.53
N GLY A 46 13.05 19.67 7.58
CA GLY A 46 12.85 19.40 6.15
C GLY A 46 11.43 19.75 5.68
N TYR A 47 10.81 18.87 4.89
CA TYR A 47 9.56 19.16 4.19
C TYR A 47 8.48 18.11 4.44
N ILE A 48 7.22 18.56 4.48
CA ILE A 48 6.04 17.70 4.61
C ILE A 48 5.09 17.92 3.44
N ARG A 49 4.60 16.81 2.90
CA ARG A 49 3.49 16.78 1.96
C ARG A 49 2.30 16.09 2.59
N ILE A 50 1.20 16.83 2.70
CA ILE A 50 -0.10 16.28 3.10
C ILE A 50 -0.96 16.20 1.84
N SER A 51 -1.44 15.00 1.53
CA SER A 51 -2.35 14.76 0.41
C SER A 51 -3.58 14.00 0.89
N ASP A 52 -4.74 14.41 0.41
CA ASP A 52 -5.97 13.63 0.54
C ASP A 52 -5.84 12.36 -0.33
N PHE A 53 -6.42 11.27 0.15
CA PHE A 53 -6.29 9.96 -0.48
C PHE A 53 -7.41 9.66 -1.50
N ARG A 54 -8.35 10.59 -1.71
CA ARG A 54 -9.41 10.41 -2.71
C ARG A 54 -8.81 10.07 -4.09
N ASN A 55 -9.33 9.01 -4.72
CA ASN A 55 -9.02 8.57 -6.09
C ASN A 55 -7.63 7.93 -6.30
N HIS A 56 -6.95 7.50 -5.25
CA HIS A 56 -5.74 6.68 -5.37
C HIS A 56 -6.09 5.18 -5.24
N ASN A 57 -5.88 4.41 -6.31
CA ASN A 57 -6.20 2.98 -6.34
C ASN A 57 -5.10 2.07 -5.76
N ASP A 58 -3.88 2.59 -5.58
CA ASP A 58 -2.71 1.81 -5.16
C ASP A 58 -2.05 2.37 -3.89
N ILE A 59 -2.79 2.38 -2.78
CA ILE A 59 -2.21 2.75 -1.47
C ILE A 59 -1.02 1.86 -1.13
N GLY A 60 -1.10 0.58 -1.51
CA GLY A 60 -0.09 -0.42 -1.22
C GLY A 60 1.29 -0.05 -1.75
N LEU A 61 1.38 0.64 -2.90
CA LEU A 61 2.66 1.04 -3.48
C LEU A 61 3.45 2.04 -2.62
N TYR A 62 2.77 2.83 -1.78
CA TYR A 62 3.45 3.72 -0.83
C TYR A 62 4.16 2.96 0.30
N PHE A 63 3.75 1.73 0.60
CA PHE A 63 4.25 0.93 1.71
C PHE A 63 5.07 -0.29 1.26
N CYS A 64 4.80 -0.82 0.07
CA CYS A 64 5.37 -2.07 -0.44
C CYS A 64 6.50 -1.87 -1.47
N ASN A 65 6.84 -0.63 -1.83
CA ASN A 65 7.85 -0.32 -2.85
C ASN A 65 9.29 -0.74 -2.48
N LEU A 66 9.52 -1.20 -1.25
CA LEU A 66 10.83 -1.67 -0.79
C LEU A 66 11.18 -3.06 -1.36
N LEU A 67 10.19 -3.85 -1.77
CA LEU A 67 10.34 -5.27 -2.16
C LEU A 67 9.97 -5.55 -3.62
N GLY A 68 9.60 -4.54 -4.41
CA GLY A 68 9.26 -4.73 -5.81
C GLY A 68 10.50 -5.13 -6.63
N GLU A 69 10.48 -6.32 -7.22
CA GLU A 69 11.38 -6.67 -8.31
C GLU A 69 11.04 -5.85 -9.56
N ASP A 70 12.08 -5.50 -10.31
CA ASP A 70 12.05 -4.56 -11.43
C ASP A 70 11.04 -4.96 -12.52
N ILE A 71 10.11 -4.04 -12.83
CA ILE A 71 9.44 -4.03 -14.14
C ILE A 71 10.13 -3.01 -15.10
N SER A 72 11.07 -2.19 -14.61
CA SER A 72 11.77 -1.21 -15.47
C SER A 72 13.28 -1.21 -15.22
N LYS A 73 14.07 -1.46 -16.27
CA LYS A 73 15.54 -1.58 -16.30
C LYS A 73 16.33 -0.33 -15.87
N ASP A 74 15.68 0.81 -15.57
CA ASP A 74 16.36 2.12 -15.43
C ASP A 74 16.18 2.84 -14.08
N LYS A 75 15.65 2.21 -13.04
CA LYS A 75 15.56 2.85 -11.71
C LYS A 75 16.43 2.10 -10.72
N LYS A 76 17.53 2.73 -10.29
CA LYS A 76 18.31 2.34 -9.09
C LYS A 76 17.36 1.83 -8.01
N LYS A 77 17.42 0.53 -7.74
CA LYS A 77 16.45 -0.24 -6.95
C LYS A 77 16.20 0.41 -5.59
N LYS A 78 14.96 0.82 -5.30
CA LYS A 78 14.58 1.20 -3.93
C LYS A 78 14.86 0.08 -2.92
N SER A 79 14.87 -1.18 -3.36
CA SER A 79 15.27 -2.34 -2.55
C SER A 79 16.74 -2.33 -2.12
N SER A 80 17.63 -1.61 -2.82
CA SER A 80 19.03 -1.47 -2.38
C SER A 80 19.16 -0.68 -1.06
N ARG A 81 18.11 0.04 -0.65
CA ARG A 81 18.09 0.81 0.60
C ARG A 81 17.97 -0.05 1.84
N LEU A 82 17.73 -1.36 1.71
CA LEU A 82 17.71 -2.29 2.83
C LEU A 82 19.01 -2.23 3.65
N GLU A 83 20.15 -1.99 3.01
CA GLU A 83 21.45 -1.86 3.68
C GLU A 83 21.56 -0.63 4.62
N TYR A 84 20.76 0.41 4.38
CA TYR A 84 20.78 1.63 5.19
C TYR A 84 19.90 1.56 6.43
N TYR A 85 19.12 0.48 6.59
CA TYR A 85 18.33 0.31 7.80
C TYR A 85 19.24 -0.09 8.96
N PRO A 86 19.09 0.54 10.13
CA PRO A 86 19.75 0.07 11.34
C PRO A 86 19.39 -1.39 11.63
N LEU A 87 20.32 -2.12 12.23
CA LEU A 87 20.08 -3.48 12.66
C LEU A 87 18.85 -3.51 13.61
N HIS A 88 17.93 -4.44 13.36
CA HIS A 88 16.65 -4.58 14.09
C HIS A 88 15.66 -3.41 13.95
N ALA A 89 15.84 -2.51 12.97
CA ALA A 89 14.90 -1.43 12.73
C ALA A 89 13.50 -1.95 12.36
N LYS A 90 12.48 -1.37 12.97
CA LYS A 90 11.08 -1.64 12.64
C LYS A 90 10.67 -0.80 11.42
N ILE A 91 10.81 -1.38 10.22
CA ILE A 91 10.50 -0.73 8.94
C ILE A 91 9.04 -0.29 8.85
N TYR A 92 8.14 -1.09 9.43
CA TYR A 92 6.69 -0.89 9.36
C TYR A 92 6.04 -0.97 10.73
N THR A 93 5.17 -0.01 11.04
CA THR A 93 4.44 0.03 12.31
C THR A 93 3.00 0.49 12.13
N SER A 94 2.15 0.15 13.11
CA SER A 94 0.74 0.52 13.12
C SER A 94 0.26 0.86 14.53
N SER A 95 -0.72 1.74 14.64
CA SER A 95 -1.35 2.09 15.90
C SER A 95 -2.10 0.90 16.50
N LYS A 96 -2.16 0.82 17.83
CA LYS A 96 -2.95 -0.17 18.55
C LYS A 96 -4.43 -0.10 18.14
N GLY A 97 -5.11 -1.24 18.06
CA GLY A 97 -6.54 -1.32 17.75
C GLY A 97 -6.89 -1.23 16.25
N LEU A 98 -5.90 -1.31 15.36
CA LEU A 98 -6.14 -1.55 13.93
C LEU A 98 -6.52 -3.02 13.72
N ALA A 99 -7.77 -3.27 13.35
CA ALA A 99 -8.22 -4.60 12.95
C ALA A 99 -7.47 -5.07 11.70
N LYS A 100 -7.07 -6.34 11.70
CA LYS A 100 -6.52 -6.99 10.52
C LYS A 100 -7.67 -7.39 9.57
N PRO A 101 -7.46 -7.34 8.25
CA PRO A 101 -8.46 -7.85 7.31
C PRO A 101 -8.65 -9.36 7.54
N THR A 102 -9.89 -9.82 7.41
CA THR A 102 -10.23 -11.25 7.41
C THR A 102 -9.73 -11.87 6.11
N LEU A 103 -9.04 -13.00 6.21
CA LEU A 103 -8.64 -13.80 5.06
C LEU A 103 -9.71 -14.86 4.81
N LEU A 104 -10.17 -14.95 3.58
CA LEU A 104 -11.15 -15.94 3.13
C LEU A 104 -10.46 -16.86 2.11
N HIS A 105 -10.64 -18.16 2.27
CA HIS A 105 -10.28 -19.16 1.27
C HIS A 105 -11.59 -19.67 0.69
N ILE A 106 -11.94 -19.14 -0.47
CA ILE A 106 -13.22 -19.35 -1.16
C ILE A 106 -12.93 -19.64 -2.63
N ASP A 107 -13.91 -20.19 -3.33
CA ASP A 107 -13.80 -20.39 -4.78
C ASP A 107 -14.12 -19.10 -5.58
N ASP A 108 -13.91 -19.16 -6.88
CA ASP A 108 -14.13 -18.04 -7.80
C ASP A 108 -15.62 -17.68 -7.95
N GLU A 109 -16.54 -18.61 -7.70
CA GLU A 109 -17.98 -18.39 -7.83
C GLU A 109 -18.48 -17.56 -6.64
N GLU A 110 -18.15 -17.97 -5.42
CA GLU A 110 -18.41 -17.22 -4.19
C GLU A 110 -17.74 -15.83 -4.22
N LEU A 111 -16.52 -15.73 -4.76
CA LEU A 111 -15.84 -14.45 -4.94
C LEU A 111 -16.61 -13.51 -5.89
N LYS A 112 -17.16 -14.03 -7.00
CA LYS A 112 -17.96 -13.24 -7.94
C LYS A 112 -19.26 -12.75 -7.32
N GLU A 113 -19.87 -13.51 -6.41
CA GLU A 113 -21.04 -13.06 -5.66
C GLU A 113 -20.69 -11.88 -4.73
N ILE A 114 -19.56 -11.95 -4.01
CA ILE A 114 -19.09 -10.88 -3.12
C ILE A 114 -18.75 -9.61 -3.90
N VAL A 115 -18.04 -9.76 -5.02
CA VAL A 115 -17.58 -8.65 -5.86
C VAL A 115 -18.74 -8.06 -6.66
N GLY A 116 -19.70 -8.88 -7.10
CA GLY A 116 -20.79 -8.51 -7.98
C GLY A 116 -20.30 -7.95 -9.33
N ASN A 117 -20.96 -6.89 -9.81
CA ASN A 117 -20.65 -6.26 -11.11
C ASN A 117 -19.46 -5.28 -11.09
N ARG A 118 -18.60 -5.33 -10.07
CA ARG A 118 -17.49 -4.37 -9.93
C ARG A 118 -16.34 -4.72 -10.87
N LYS A 119 -15.77 -3.70 -11.51
CA LYS A 119 -14.56 -3.86 -12.33
C LYS A 119 -13.31 -3.93 -11.46
N PRO A 120 -12.34 -4.80 -11.76
CA PRO A 120 -11.07 -4.84 -11.05
C PRO A 120 -10.30 -3.53 -11.27
N CYS A 121 -9.66 -3.02 -10.23
CA CYS A 121 -8.79 -1.85 -10.33
C CYS A 121 -7.33 -2.21 -10.58
N PHE A 122 -6.95 -3.46 -10.32
CA PHE A 122 -5.63 -4.02 -10.59
C PHE A 122 -5.75 -5.52 -10.84
N GLU A 123 -5.01 -6.02 -11.81
CA GLU A 123 -4.94 -7.43 -12.15
C GLU A 123 -3.52 -7.77 -12.61
N GLN A 124 -2.95 -8.83 -12.03
CA GLN A 124 -1.65 -9.38 -12.41
C GLN A 124 -1.69 -10.89 -12.24
N GLY A 125 -1.03 -11.64 -13.11
CA GLY A 125 -0.90 -13.08 -12.94
C GLY A 125 0.36 -13.65 -13.58
N TYR A 126 0.70 -14.86 -13.16
CA TYR A 126 1.83 -15.63 -13.64
C TYR A 126 1.33 -16.99 -14.11
N SER A 127 1.66 -17.36 -15.34
CA SER A 127 1.47 -18.73 -15.84
C SER A 127 2.63 -19.59 -15.37
N ILE A 128 2.32 -20.73 -14.75
CA ILE A 128 3.28 -21.78 -14.43
C ILE A 128 3.29 -22.75 -15.61
N ARG A 129 4.47 -22.93 -16.21
CA ARG A 129 4.68 -23.76 -17.40
C ARG A 129 5.74 -24.81 -17.16
N MET A 130 5.58 -25.97 -17.78
CA MET A 130 6.57 -27.04 -17.80
C MET A 130 7.78 -26.61 -18.64
N CYS A 131 9.00 -26.73 -18.09
CA CYS A 131 10.21 -26.23 -18.76
C CYS A 131 10.55 -26.95 -20.07
N ASP A 132 10.14 -28.21 -20.20
CA ASP A 132 10.45 -29.10 -21.32
C ASP A 132 9.46 -28.98 -22.48
N THR A 133 8.19 -28.74 -22.17
CA THR A 133 7.08 -28.75 -23.13
C THR A 133 6.41 -27.40 -23.34
N ASP A 134 6.78 -26.38 -22.54
CA ASP A 134 6.13 -25.06 -22.45
C ASP A 134 4.60 -25.13 -22.18
N HIS A 135 4.10 -26.28 -21.75
CA HIS A 135 2.69 -26.49 -21.43
C HIS A 135 2.32 -25.77 -20.14
N GLU A 136 1.27 -24.93 -20.17
CA GLU A 136 0.75 -24.22 -19.00
C GLU A 136 0.00 -25.20 -18.09
N VAL A 137 0.49 -25.36 -16.87
CA VAL A 137 -0.06 -26.30 -15.87
C VAL A 137 -0.90 -25.60 -14.82
N ASN A 138 -0.66 -24.31 -14.60
CA ASN A 138 -1.42 -23.53 -13.63
C ASN A 138 -1.26 -22.02 -13.90
N ARG A 139 -2.15 -21.21 -13.33
CA ARG A 139 -2.04 -19.75 -13.30
C ARG A 139 -2.28 -19.24 -11.89
N ILE A 140 -1.37 -18.42 -11.40
CA ILE A 140 -1.52 -17.73 -10.11
C ILE A 140 -1.78 -16.26 -10.39
N GLY A 141 -2.96 -15.78 -10.02
CA GLY A 141 -3.39 -14.40 -10.22
C GLY A 141 -3.57 -13.63 -8.91
N ARG A 142 -3.45 -12.32 -9.00
CA ARG A 142 -3.88 -11.35 -8.00
C ARG A 142 -4.80 -10.34 -8.68
N ILE A 143 -6.05 -10.29 -8.22
CA ILE A 143 -7.04 -9.33 -8.67
C ILE A 143 -7.45 -8.48 -7.47
N THR A 144 -7.58 -7.17 -7.65
CA THR A 144 -7.99 -6.23 -6.60
C THR A 144 -9.23 -5.48 -7.03
N TYR A 145 -10.21 -5.42 -6.12
CA TYR A 145 -11.46 -4.66 -6.28
C TYR A 145 -11.55 -3.59 -5.20
N ASN A 146 -12.06 -2.41 -5.55
CA ASN A 146 -12.32 -1.35 -4.58
C ASN A 146 -13.75 -1.43 -4.05
N ASP A 147 -13.88 -1.35 -2.72
CA ASP A 147 -15.19 -1.49 -2.08
C ASP A 147 -16.09 -0.23 -2.21
N LYS A 148 -15.54 0.88 -2.72
CA LYS A 148 -16.28 2.12 -2.93
C LYS A 148 -16.31 2.46 -4.42
N ILE A 149 -17.52 2.59 -4.97
CA ILE A 149 -17.76 3.30 -6.24
C ILE A 149 -17.21 4.72 -6.03
N ASN A 150 -16.32 5.18 -6.93
CA ASN A 150 -15.90 6.57 -6.90
C ASN A 150 -17.13 7.44 -7.21
N PRO A 151 -17.65 8.23 -6.25
CA PRO A 151 -18.83 9.07 -6.50
C PRO A 151 -18.52 10.25 -7.43
N TYR A 152 -17.31 10.32 -7.98
CA TYR A 152 -16.84 11.33 -8.92
C TYR A 152 -16.44 10.74 -10.29
N ASN A 153 -16.77 9.48 -10.58
CA ASN A 153 -16.64 8.87 -11.90
C ASN A 153 -18.02 8.82 -12.60
N GLU A 154 -18.70 9.96 -12.67
CA GLU A 154 -19.65 10.29 -13.75
C GLU A 154 -18.96 11.25 -14.71
#